data_AF-A0AAV2CF94-F1
#
_entry.id   AF-A0AAV2CF94-F1
#
_cell.length_a   1.000
_cell.length_b   1.000
_cell.length_c   1.000
_cell.angle_alpha   90.00
_cell.angle_beta   90.00
_cell.angle_gamma   90.00
#
_symmetry.space_group_name_H-M   'P 1'
#
loop_
_entity.id
_entity.type
_entity.pdbx_description
1 polymer ?
#
loop_
_entity_poly.entity_id
_entity_poly.type
_entity_poly.pdbx_seq_one_letter_code
_entity_poly.pdbx_strand_id
1 'polypeptide(L)'
;MAILTVACSLYRQWEMAKNGTGLSGEGFFVPPGKWPFQRELQATSSHLIYEMKMKCSVDAATNARDEHATCGAPAWIGRGLTCVCFNRKGVYQRIFINLTPQQEERVRRLKHRMKVHFDTSRTDHQAALRALWSATYPDIKLCGLVSDQWKEMGWQGKDPSTDFRGAGFISLENLLFFAKTFSISFQRLLKKQGGKRSAWEYPFAVAGVNVTFMIMQMLDLDNTKPRTFVRSVFMQMLSENEWAFDLLYCVAFVIMDKQWLERNATYMEFNEVLKSTRAQVERELLMDDVLRIEDMPSYTLLC
;
A
#
# COMPACT_ATOMS: atom_id res chain seq x y z
N MET A 1 -21.04 5.51 -25.70
CA MET A 1 -21.40 6.08 -24.37
C MET A 1 -20.49 5.59 -23.24
N ALA A 2 -20.11 4.31 -23.14
CA ALA A 2 -19.26 3.80 -22.06
C ALA A 2 -17.84 4.45 -21.97
N ILE A 3 -17.22 4.77 -23.11
CA ILE A 3 -15.89 5.41 -23.16
C ILE A 3 -15.92 6.85 -22.60
N LEU A 4 -17.02 7.58 -22.82
CA LEU A 4 -17.20 8.95 -22.35
C LEU A 4 -17.44 9.01 -20.83
N THR A 5 -18.16 8.03 -20.27
CA THR A 5 -18.38 7.94 -18.82
C THR A 5 -17.09 7.65 -18.06
N VAL A 6 -16.25 6.75 -18.61
CA VAL A 6 -14.92 6.45 -18.06
C VAL A 6 -14.01 7.67 -18.18
N ALA A 7 -13.96 8.33 -19.35
CA ALA A 7 -13.16 9.54 -19.53
C ALA A 7 -13.59 10.69 -18.59
N CYS A 8 -14.89 10.90 -18.38
CA CYS A 8 -15.41 11.90 -17.44
C CYS A 8 -15.06 11.58 -15.98
N SER A 9 -15.11 10.31 -15.57
CA SER A 9 -14.72 9.90 -14.22
C SER A 9 -13.22 10.11 -13.98
N LEU A 10 -12.40 9.77 -14.97
CA LEU A 10 -10.94 9.96 -14.92
C LEU A 10 -10.55 11.45 -14.92
N TYR A 11 -11.29 12.29 -15.65
CA TYR A 11 -11.10 13.75 -15.65
C TYR A 11 -11.49 14.41 -14.32
N ARG A 12 -12.59 13.97 -13.69
CA ARG A 12 -12.98 14.46 -12.35
C ARG A 12 -11.98 14.08 -11.28
N GLN A 13 -11.44 12.86 -11.32
CA GLN A 13 -10.39 12.43 -10.40
C GLN A 13 -9.08 13.19 -10.61
N TRP A 14 -8.75 13.55 -11.87
CA TRP A 14 -7.62 14.42 -12.20
C TRP A 14 -7.77 15.85 -11.67
N GLU A 15 -8.95 16.47 -11.80
CA GLU A 15 -9.27 17.80 -11.25
C GLU A 15 -9.17 17.82 -9.70
N MET A 16 -9.68 16.79 -9.03
CA MET A 16 -9.58 16.67 -7.56
C MET A 16 -8.14 16.50 -7.08
N ALA A 17 -7.33 15.74 -7.82
CA ALA A 17 -5.91 15.56 -7.50
C ALA A 17 -5.07 16.84 -7.76
N LYS A 18 -5.43 17.63 -8.76
CA LYS A 18 -4.77 18.90 -9.10
C LYS A 18 -5.03 20.01 -8.08
N ASN A 19 -6.23 20.05 -7.50
CA ASN A 19 -6.64 21.12 -6.59
C ASN A 19 -6.31 20.84 -5.11
N GLY A 20 -5.69 19.70 -4.78
CA GLY A 20 -5.33 19.34 -3.40
C GLY A 20 -6.53 19.09 -2.46
N THR A 21 -7.74 19.25 -2.97
CA THR A 21 -9.00 19.03 -2.26
C THR A 21 -9.45 17.57 -2.45
N GLY A 22 -8.79 16.63 -1.77
CA GLY A 22 -9.15 15.22 -1.88
C GLY A 22 -8.35 14.22 -1.05
N LEU A 23 -7.39 14.67 -0.24
CA LEU A 23 -6.70 13.78 0.71
C LEU A 23 -7.53 13.62 1.99
N SER A 24 -8.68 12.95 1.87
CA SER A 24 -9.28 12.25 2.99
C SER A 24 -8.82 10.79 2.96
N GLY A 25 -7.79 10.49 3.76
CA GLY A 25 -7.67 9.24 4.51
C GLY A 25 -7.14 7.96 3.85
N GLU A 26 -7.35 7.67 2.57
CA GLU A 26 -7.18 6.27 2.08
C GLU A 26 -6.56 6.08 0.67
N GLY A 27 -5.98 7.12 0.08
CA GLY A 27 -5.36 7.01 -1.25
C GLY A 27 -3.97 6.37 -1.24
N PHE A 28 -3.82 5.20 -1.89
CA PHE A 28 -2.50 4.64 -2.23
C PHE A 28 -1.78 5.50 -3.28
N PHE A 29 -0.45 5.55 -3.21
CA PHE A 29 0.36 6.44 -4.03
C PHE A 29 0.53 5.87 -5.46
N VAL A 30 -0.24 6.40 -6.39
CA VAL A 30 0.06 6.31 -7.84
C VAL A 30 0.32 7.73 -8.35
N PRO A 31 1.58 8.13 -8.58
CA PRO A 31 1.89 9.50 -8.96
C PRO A 31 1.37 9.85 -10.37
N PRO A 32 0.97 11.12 -10.61
CA PRO A 32 0.27 11.53 -11.84
C PRO A 32 1.07 11.39 -13.15
N GLY A 33 2.40 11.35 -13.09
CA GLY A 33 3.29 11.43 -14.26
C GLY A 33 3.51 10.13 -15.05
N LYS A 34 2.69 9.10 -14.78
CA LYS A 34 2.91 7.70 -15.21
C LYS A 34 1.65 6.99 -15.63
N TRP A 35 0.59 7.72 -15.97
CA TRP A 35 -0.50 7.11 -16.70
C TRP A 35 0.01 6.68 -18.07
N PRO A 36 -0.25 5.43 -18.50
CA PRO A 36 0.15 4.95 -19.84
C PRO A 36 -0.32 5.86 -20.98
N PHE A 37 -1.32 6.71 -20.71
CA PHE A 37 -1.96 7.62 -21.65
C PHE A 37 -1.58 9.10 -21.51
N GLN A 38 -0.55 9.49 -20.73
CA GLN A 38 -0.25 10.92 -20.57
C GLN A 38 0.07 11.61 -21.91
N ARG A 39 0.72 10.91 -22.84
CA ARG A 39 1.00 11.42 -24.20
C ARG A 39 -0.21 11.33 -25.15
N GLU A 40 -1.05 10.30 -25.01
CA GLU A 40 -2.22 10.08 -25.89
C GLU A 40 -3.46 10.91 -25.49
N LEU A 41 -3.65 11.19 -24.19
CA LEU A 41 -4.66 12.12 -23.68
C LEU A 41 -4.35 13.58 -24.03
N GLN A 42 -3.07 13.98 -24.03
CA GLN A 42 -2.66 15.31 -24.48
C GLN A 42 -2.92 15.53 -25.98
N ALA A 43 -2.78 14.49 -26.80
CA ALA A 43 -3.05 14.55 -28.25
C ALA A 43 -4.54 14.65 -28.59
N THR A 44 -5.42 14.04 -27.79
CA THR A 44 -6.88 14.03 -27.98
C THR A 44 -7.60 15.24 -27.35
N SER A 45 -6.91 16.02 -26.51
CA SER A 45 -7.52 17.05 -25.65
C SER A 45 -8.00 18.32 -26.37
N SER A 46 -7.39 18.74 -27.48
CA SER A 46 -7.69 20.08 -28.03
C SER A 46 -9.08 20.21 -28.65
N HIS A 47 -9.64 19.13 -29.21
CA HIS A 47 -10.94 19.16 -29.90
C HIS A 47 -12.13 18.77 -28.99
N LEU A 48 -11.92 17.79 -28.10
CA LEU A 48 -12.97 17.31 -27.17
C LEU A 48 -13.19 18.25 -25.97
N ILE A 49 -12.17 18.98 -25.51
CA ILE A 49 -12.32 19.99 -24.44
C ILE A 49 -13.20 21.17 -24.91
N TYR A 50 -13.15 21.53 -26.20
CA TYR A 50 -13.97 22.60 -26.76
C TYR A 50 -15.46 22.18 -26.83
N GLU A 51 -15.74 20.94 -27.24
CA GLU A 51 -17.11 20.40 -27.25
C GLU A 51 -17.68 20.14 -25.84
N MET A 52 -16.85 19.73 -24.88
CA MET A 52 -17.28 19.47 -23.49
C MET A 52 -17.56 20.76 -22.71
N LYS A 53 -16.82 21.86 -22.96
CA LYS A 53 -17.12 23.19 -22.38
C LYS A 53 -18.45 23.75 -22.88
N MET A 54 -18.81 23.50 -24.13
CA MET A 54 -20.10 23.91 -24.71
C MET A 54 -21.29 23.16 -24.08
N LYS A 55 -21.14 21.87 -23.76
CA LYS A 55 -22.24 21.07 -23.15
C LYS A 55 -22.47 21.36 -21.67
N CYS A 56 -21.42 21.56 -20.88
CA CYS A 56 -21.57 21.88 -19.45
C CYS A 56 -22.14 23.29 -19.17
N SER A 57 -22.13 24.20 -20.15
CA SER A 57 -22.72 25.54 -19.98
C SER A 57 -24.24 25.56 -20.18
N VAL A 58 -24.83 24.49 -20.72
CA VAL A 58 -26.28 24.41 -21.00
C VAL A 58 -27.03 23.74 -19.83
N ASP A 59 -26.39 22.84 -19.09
CA ASP A 59 -27.01 22.09 -17.99
C ASP A 59 -27.02 22.84 -16.64
N ALA A 60 -26.28 23.95 -16.52
CA ALA A 60 -26.18 24.73 -15.28
C ALA A 60 -27.31 25.75 -15.06
N ALA A 61 -28.27 25.86 -15.99
CA ALA A 61 -29.35 26.86 -15.94
C ALA A 61 -30.68 26.34 -15.35
N THR A 62 -30.78 25.06 -15.00
CA THR A 62 -32.02 24.48 -14.45
C THR A 62 -31.71 23.58 -13.27
N ASN A 63 -31.72 24.14 -12.07
CA ASN A 63 -32.27 23.54 -10.84
C ASN A 63 -31.75 24.31 -9.61
N ALA A 64 -32.45 25.39 -9.28
CA ALA A 64 -32.43 25.97 -7.95
C ALA A 64 -33.88 26.28 -7.57
N ARG A 65 -34.45 25.49 -6.65
CA ARG A 65 -35.58 25.87 -5.78
C ARG A 65 -35.86 24.81 -4.71
N ASP A 66 -35.98 25.32 -3.48
CA ASP A 66 -36.80 24.86 -2.34
C ASP A 66 -36.36 23.58 -1.58
N GLU A 67 -36.40 23.47 -0.24
CA GLU A 67 -36.93 24.32 0.83
C GLU A 67 -36.39 23.86 2.22
N HIS A 68 -36.60 24.72 3.22
CA HIS A 68 -36.28 24.65 4.65
C HIS A 68 -37.07 23.58 5.45
N ALA A 69 -36.51 23.04 6.55
CA ALA A 69 -37.23 22.77 7.81
C ALA A 69 -36.31 22.32 8.98
N THR A 70 -36.70 22.69 10.20
CA THR A 70 -35.91 22.71 11.45
C THR A 70 -36.35 21.62 12.45
N CYS A 71 -35.50 21.39 13.47
CA CYS A 71 -35.79 20.95 14.86
C CYS A 71 -35.96 19.45 15.21
N GLY A 72 -35.31 19.06 16.32
CA GLY A 72 -35.81 18.04 17.25
C GLY A 72 -34.80 17.00 17.72
N ALA A 73 -34.18 17.20 18.89
CA ALA A 73 -33.59 16.12 19.67
C ALA A 73 -34.68 15.34 20.42
N PRO A 74 -34.48 14.03 20.66
CA PRO A 74 -35.00 13.44 21.89
C PRO A 74 -33.95 12.63 22.65
N ALA A 75 -33.92 12.87 23.96
CA ALA A 75 -33.28 12.01 24.95
C ALA A 75 -34.07 10.70 25.11
N TRP A 76 -33.36 9.58 25.21
CA TRP A 76 -33.94 8.29 25.63
C TRP A 76 -33.08 7.65 26.71
N ILE A 77 -33.69 7.52 27.89
CA ILE A 77 -33.26 6.66 28.99
C ILE A 77 -34.00 5.34 28.81
N GLY A 78 -33.29 4.21 28.77
CA GLY A 78 -33.91 2.88 28.69
C GLY A 78 -32.91 1.76 28.91
N ARG A 79 -33.05 1.07 30.04
CA ARG A 79 -32.22 -0.05 30.50
C ARG A 79 -32.36 -1.28 29.60
N GLY A 80 -31.27 -2.05 29.50
CA GLY A 80 -31.35 -3.51 29.57
C GLY A 80 -31.48 -4.29 28.28
N LEU A 81 -30.37 -4.44 27.55
CA LEU A 81 -30.00 -5.70 26.93
C LEU A 81 -28.53 -5.94 27.27
N THR A 82 -28.26 -6.86 28.19
CA THR A 82 -26.94 -7.44 28.40
C THR A 82 -26.55 -8.16 27.13
N CYS A 83 -25.89 -7.44 26.21
CA CYS A 83 -25.21 -8.04 25.09
C CYS A 83 -24.28 -9.10 25.65
N VAL A 84 -24.53 -10.36 25.29
CA VAL A 84 -23.67 -11.49 25.62
C VAL A 84 -22.29 -11.13 25.08
N CYS A 85 -21.41 -10.77 26.01
CA CYS A 85 -20.04 -10.39 25.73
C CYS A 85 -19.42 -11.46 24.83
N PHE A 86 -18.97 -11.05 23.64
CA PHE A 86 -18.04 -11.83 22.84
C PHE A 86 -16.79 -12.03 23.69
N ASN A 87 -16.77 -13.14 24.41
CA ASN A 87 -15.68 -13.51 25.29
C ASN A 87 -14.59 -14.10 24.40
N ARG A 88 -13.84 -13.23 23.67
CA ARG A 88 -12.58 -13.60 23.03
C ARG A 88 -11.54 -13.71 24.16
N LYS A 89 -11.68 -14.79 24.93
CA LYS A 89 -11.09 -15.04 26.24
C LYS A 89 -9.56 -15.08 26.21
N GLY A 90 -8.93 -14.33 27.12
CA GLY A 90 -7.70 -14.73 27.80
C GLY A 90 -6.37 -14.28 27.20
N VAL A 91 -6.13 -14.50 25.89
CA VAL A 91 -4.79 -14.28 25.31
C VAL A 91 -4.51 -12.78 25.19
N TYR A 92 -5.41 -12.02 24.57
CA TYR A 92 -5.16 -10.59 24.30
C TYR A 92 -5.35 -9.66 25.50
N GLN A 93 -6.11 -10.08 26.52
CA GLN A 93 -6.34 -9.30 27.73
C GLN A 93 -5.14 -9.35 28.70
N ARG A 94 -4.26 -10.36 28.56
CA ARG A 94 -2.97 -10.46 29.29
C ARG A 94 -1.83 -9.67 28.65
N ILE A 95 -1.93 -9.33 27.36
CA ILE A 95 -0.81 -8.82 26.54
C ILE A 95 -0.39 -7.38 26.87
N PHE A 96 -1.26 -6.60 27.52
CA PHE A 96 -0.96 -5.20 27.87
C PHE A 96 -0.26 -4.99 29.21
N ILE A 97 0.14 -6.05 29.92
CA ILE A 97 0.46 -5.89 31.35
C ILE A 97 1.90 -5.46 31.63
N ASN A 98 2.88 -5.60 30.72
CA ASN A 98 4.15 -4.82 30.66
C ASN A 98 5.04 -5.40 29.54
N LEU A 99 5.47 -4.57 28.58
CA LEU A 99 6.52 -4.98 27.63
C LEU A 99 7.86 -5.08 28.37
N THR A 100 8.69 -6.05 28.01
CA THR A 100 10.09 -6.06 28.48
C THR A 100 10.86 -4.91 27.82
N PRO A 101 11.96 -4.43 28.42
CA PRO A 101 12.79 -3.39 27.81
C PRO A 101 13.26 -3.73 26.38
N GLN A 102 13.52 -5.02 26.10
CA GLN A 102 13.90 -5.49 24.78
C GLN A 102 12.73 -5.40 23.78
N GLN A 103 11.51 -5.73 24.21
CA GLN A 103 10.31 -5.62 23.39
C GLN A 103 10.01 -4.16 23.05
N GLU A 104 10.14 -3.25 24.02
CA GLU A 104 10.01 -1.80 23.78
C GLU A 104 11.06 -1.28 22.80
N GLU A 105 12.30 -1.75 22.89
CA GLU A 105 13.37 -1.40 21.96
C GLU A 105 13.06 -1.84 20.52
N ARG A 106 12.52 -3.05 20.33
CA ARG A 106 12.09 -3.52 19.00
C ARG A 106 11.02 -2.61 18.40
N VAL A 107 10.02 -2.23 19.20
CA VAL A 107 8.95 -1.29 18.78
C VAL A 107 9.54 0.09 18.45
N ARG A 108 10.41 0.62 19.32
CA ARG A 108 11.08 1.92 19.14
C ARG A 108 11.90 1.95 17.85
N ARG A 109 12.69 0.90 17.60
CA ARG A 109 13.51 0.77 16.40
C ARG A 109 12.67 0.69 15.13
N LEU A 110 11.56 -0.08 15.12
CA LEU A 110 10.66 -0.10 13.96
C LEU A 110 10.04 1.27 13.70
N LYS A 111 9.54 1.96 14.74
CA LYS A 111 9.01 3.33 14.61
C LYS A 111 10.06 4.30 14.09
N HIS A 112 11.32 4.13 14.49
CA HIS A 112 12.43 4.92 13.97
C HIS A 112 12.65 4.63 12.48
N ARG A 113 12.78 3.36 12.07
CA ARG A 113 12.94 2.96 10.65
C ARG A 113 11.83 3.53 9.75
N MET A 114 10.58 3.50 10.22
CA MET A 114 9.42 4.06 9.51
C MET A 114 9.49 5.57 9.27
N LYS A 115 10.33 6.31 9.99
CA LYS A 115 10.51 7.77 9.86
C LYS A 115 11.73 8.16 9.04
N VAL A 116 12.59 7.21 8.67
CA VAL A 116 13.79 7.49 7.89
C VAL A 116 13.40 7.70 6.43
N HIS A 117 13.54 8.91 5.94
CA HIS A 117 13.42 9.20 4.50
C HIS A 117 14.65 8.67 3.75
N PHE A 118 14.45 8.22 2.52
CA PHE A 118 15.57 7.93 1.63
C PHE A 118 16.36 9.22 1.34
N ASP A 119 17.68 9.11 1.34
CA ASP A 119 18.59 10.24 1.17
C ASP A 119 19.71 9.79 0.23
N THR A 120 19.82 10.44 -0.93
CA THR A 120 20.80 10.12 -1.97
C THR A 120 22.23 10.48 -1.56
N SER A 121 22.42 11.36 -0.58
CA SER A 121 23.75 11.76 -0.10
C SER A 121 24.35 10.78 0.91
N ARG A 122 23.50 9.97 1.56
CA ARG A 122 23.89 9.02 2.61
C ARG A 122 24.51 7.75 2.03
N THR A 123 25.72 7.43 2.47
CA THR A 123 26.49 6.30 1.95
C THR A 123 25.86 4.95 2.26
N ASP A 124 25.23 4.80 3.43
CA ASP A 124 24.51 3.61 3.85
C ASP A 124 23.24 3.40 3.02
N HIS A 125 22.49 4.46 2.71
CA HIS A 125 21.32 4.38 1.83
C HIS A 125 21.70 3.98 0.40
N GLN A 126 22.76 4.59 -0.13
CA GLN A 126 23.31 4.21 -1.43
C GLN A 126 23.82 2.75 -1.42
N ALA A 127 24.47 2.31 -0.35
CA ALA A 127 24.95 0.93 -0.22
C ALA A 127 23.78 -0.07 -0.20
N ALA A 128 22.67 0.24 0.46
CA ALA A 128 21.47 -0.58 0.44
C ALA A 128 20.88 -0.72 -0.97
N LEU A 129 20.85 0.36 -1.78
CA LEU A 129 20.43 0.27 -3.19
C LEU A 129 21.37 -0.64 -4.00
N ARG A 130 22.69 -0.49 -3.85
CA ARG A 130 23.66 -1.37 -4.52
C ARG A 130 23.47 -2.82 -4.10
N ALA A 131 23.26 -3.07 -2.82
CA ALA A 131 23.01 -4.40 -2.28
C ALA A 131 21.71 -5.00 -2.83
N LEU A 132 20.64 -4.20 -2.98
CA LEU A 132 19.40 -4.65 -3.60
C LEU A 132 19.64 -5.04 -5.06
N TRP A 133 20.36 -4.22 -5.82
CA TRP A 133 20.70 -4.55 -7.20
C TRP A 133 21.49 -5.86 -7.28
N SER A 134 22.56 -6.01 -6.49
CA SER A 134 23.38 -7.21 -6.48
C SER A 134 22.61 -8.46 -6.05
N ALA A 135 21.66 -8.35 -5.12
CA ALA A 135 20.80 -9.47 -4.73
C ALA A 135 19.77 -9.82 -5.83
N THR A 136 19.35 -8.82 -6.62
CA THR A 136 18.34 -8.99 -7.68
C THR A 136 18.96 -9.54 -8.97
N TYR A 137 20.15 -9.03 -9.34
CA TYR A 137 20.85 -9.35 -10.58
C TYR A 137 22.33 -9.61 -10.30
N PRO A 138 22.69 -10.78 -9.74
CA PRO A 138 24.07 -11.07 -9.30
C PRO A 138 25.10 -10.98 -10.44
N ASP A 139 24.69 -11.31 -11.67
CA ASP A 139 25.58 -11.35 -12.83
C ASP A 139 25.62 -10.03 -13.63
N ILE A 140 24.84 -9.02 -13.22
CA ILE A 140 24.74 -7.74 -13.93
C ILE A 140 25.32 -6.63 -13.06
N LYS A 141 26.46 -6.07 -13.48
CA LYS A 141 27.06 -4.91 -12.81
C LYS A 141 26.12 -3.70 -12.92
N LEU A 142 25.91 -3.02 -11.79
CA LEU A 142 25.23 -1.74 -11.75
C LEU A 142 26.14 -0.63 -12.31
N CYS A 143 25.70 0.05 -13.36
CA CYS A 143 26.44 1.15 -14.00
C CYS A 143 26.37 2.44 -13.18
N GLY A 144 25.31 2.64 -12.41
CA GLY A 144 25.14 3.80 -11.53
C GLY A 144 23.83 3.79 -10.78
N LEU A 145 23.77 4.56 -9.69
CA LEU A 145 22.55 4.73 -8.89
C LEU A 145 21.44 5.47 -9.64
N VAL A 146 21.80 6.19 -10.70
CA VAL A 146 20.87 6.77 -11.67
C VAL A 146 21.20 6.19 -13.05
N SER A 147 20.37 5.25 -13.52
CA SER A 147 20.56 4.56 -14.81
C SER A 147 19.26 3.89 -15.26
N ASP A 148 19.13 3.64 -16.57
CA ASP A 148 17.92 2.98 -17.10
C ASP A 148 17.76 1.53 -16.61
N GLN A 149 18.82 0.90 -16.09
CA GLN A 149 18.81 -0.45 -15.54
C GLN A 149 17.74 -0.63 -14.45
N TRP A 150 17.44 0.42 -13.68
CA TRP A 150 16.41 0.36 -12.65
C TRP A 150 15.01 0.11 -13.20
N LYS A 151 14.72 0.49 -14.46
CA LYS A 151 13.41 0.20 -15.06
C LYS A 151 13.16 -1.30 -15.21
N GLU A 152 14.20 -2.11 -15.39
CA GLU A 152 14.09 -3.57 -15.48
C GLU A 152 13.55 -4.19 -14.18
N MET A 153 13.86 -3.58 -13.03
CA MET A 153 13.32 -4.00 -11.74
C MET A 153 11.90 -3.47 -11.48
N GLY A 154 11.34 -2.68 -12.41
CA GLY A 154 10.05 -2.03 -12.24
C GLY A 154 10.10 -0.78 -11.35
N TRP A 155 11.25 -0.10 -11.28
CA TRP A 155 11.28 1.27 -10.76
C TRP A 155 10.63 2.21 -11.75
N GLN A 156 10.08 3.33 -11.25
CA GLN A 156 9.36 4.25 -12.08
C GLN A 156 10.31 4.91 -13.09
N GLY A 157 11.43 5.44 -12.63
CA GLY A 157 12.41 6.15 -13.47
C GLY A 157 13.77 5.48 -13.50
N LYS A 158 14.73 6.20 -14.09
CA LYS A 158 16.15 5.88 -13.97
C LYS A 158 16.71 6.10 -12.56
N ASP A 159 15.97 6.81 -11.71
CA ASP A 159 16.37 7.19 -10.35
C ASP A 159 15.35 6.65 -9.34
N PRO A 160 15.67 5.54 -8.64
CA PRO A 160 14.81 4.94 -7.61
C PRO A 160 14.46 5.89 -6.46
N SER A 161 15.30 6.91 -6.19
CA SER A 161 15.09 7.82 -5.06
C SER A 161 13.73 8.52 -5.11
N THR A 162 13.21 8.71 -6.33
CA THR A 162 11.93 9.39 -6.57
C THR A 162 10.71 8.59 -6.13
N ASP A 163 10.84 7.27 -5.96
CA ASP A 163 9.75 6.35 -5.62
C ASP A 163 9.56 6.17 -4.11
N PHE A 164 10.59 6.48 -3.29
CA PHE A 164 10.55 6.29 -1.83
C PHE A 164 9.77 7.37 -1.05
N ARG A 165 9.01 8.24 -1.71
CA ARG A 165 8.37 9.40 -1.07
C ARG A 165 7.32 9.01 -0.02
N GLY A 166 6.56 7.94 -0.27
CA GLY A 166 5.50 7.47 0.63
C GLY A 166 6.00 6.65 1.80
N ALA A 167 6.73 5.56 1.51
CA ALA A 167 7.18 4.61 2.53
C ALA A 167 8.58 4.90 3.11
N GLY A 168 9.39 5.76 2.48
CA GLY A 168 10.74 6.05 2.95
C GLY A 168 11.73 4.90 2.77
N PHE A 169 12.85 4.99 3.49
CA PHE A 169 13.98 4.07 3.39
C PHE A 169 13.62 2.63 3.77
N ILE A 170 12.70 2.42 4.71
CA ILE A 170 12.28 1.08 5.15
C ILE A 170 11.74 0.22 4.00
N SER A 171 11.13 0.81 2.97
CA SER A 171 10.67 0.05 1.80
C SER A 171 11.81 -0.52 0.95
N LEU A 172 12.97 0.15 0.92
CA LEU A 172 14.19 -0.39 0.33
C LEU A 172 14.75 -1.53 1.19
N GLU A 173 14.75 -1.38 2.51
CA GLU A 173 15.16 -2.44 3.44
C GLU A 173 14.27 -3.68 3.27
N ASN A 174 12.96 -3.50 3.11
CA ASN A 174 12.01 -4.58 2.90
C ASN A 174 12.23 -5.31 1.56
N LEU A 175 12.42 -4.58 0.46
CA LEU A 175 12.79 -5.18 -0.84
C LEU A 175 14.09 -5.98 -0.73
N LEU A 176 15.09 -5.44 -0.05
CA LEU A 176 16.39 -6.10 0.15
C LEU A 176 16.27 -7.34 1.04
N PHE A 177 15.46 -7.26 2.10
CA PHE A 177 15.15 -8.39 2.97
C PHE A 177 14.48 -9.51 2.16
N PHE A 178 13.46 -9.18 1.35
CA PHE A 178 12.78 -10.17 0.53
C PHE A 178 13.73 -10.83 -0.48
N ALA A 179 14.56 -10.04 -1.17
CA ALA A 179 15.54 -10.55 -2.12
C ALA A 179 16.56 -11.53 -1.49
N LYS A 180 16.96 -11.28 -0.24
CA LYS A 180 17.95 -12.10 0.48
C LYS A 180 17.35 -13.31 1.18
N THR A 181 16.17 -13.16 1.77
CA THR A 181 15.56 -14.18 2.64
C THR A 181 14.74 -15.19 1.84
N PHE A 182 13.97 -14.73 0.85
CA PHE A 182 13.12 -15.58 0.02
C PHE A 182 13.42 -15.37 -1.47
N SER A 183 14.68 -15.58 -1.84
CA SER A 183 15.22 -15.26 -3.17
C SER A 183 14.44 -15.92 -4.31
N ILE A 184 13.97 -17.16 -4.12
CA ILE A 184 13.17 -17.90 -5.10
C ILE A 184 11.83 -17.18 -5.34
N SER A 185 11.07 -16.94 -4.27
CA SER A 185 9.80 -16.20 -4.33
C SER A 185 9.98 -14.80 -4.89
N PHE A 186 11.00 -14.07 -4.45
CA PHE A 186 11.33 -12.73 -4.96
C PHE A 186 11.58 -12.75 -6.48
N GLN A 187 12.40 -13.69 -6.97
CA GLN A 187 12.69 -13.84 -8.41
C GLN A 187 11.45 -14.26 -9.21
N ARG A 188 10.58 -15.11 -8.64
CA ARG A 188 9.32 -15.52 -9.26
C ARG A 188 8.41 -14.32 -9.51
N LEU A 189 8.25 -13.46 -8.51
CA LEU A 189 7.43 -12.24 -8.61
C LEU A 189 8.07 -11.21 -9.55
N LEU A 190 9.38 -10.99 -9.45
CA LEU A 190 10.11 -10.07 -10.31
C LEU A 190 9.96 -10.45 -11.79
N LYS A 191 10.20 -11.74 -12.11
CA LYS A 191 10.12 -12.28 -13.47
C LYS A 191 8.68 -12.57 -13.93
N LYS A 192 7.68 -12.26 -13.10
CA LYS A 192 6.25 -12.46 -13.40
C LYS A 192 5.95 -13.90 -13.80
N GLN A 193 6.58 -14.86 -13.13
CA GLN A 193 6.44 -16.28 -13.46
C GLN A 193 5.09 -16.82 -13.01
N GLY A 194 4.47 -17.61 -13.89
CA GLY A 194 3.21 -18.30 -13.61
C GLY A 194 1.94 -17.47 -13.81
N GLY A 195 0.83 -18.18 -14.02
CA GLY A 195 -0.50 -17.62 -14.21
C GLY A 195 -0.74 -16.96 -15.57
N LYS A 196 -2.00 -16.63 -15.86
CA LYS A 196 -2.36 -15.76 -16.97
C LYS A 196 -2.24 -14.32 -16.49
N ARG A 197 -1.42 -13.53 -17.17
CA ARG A 197 -1.11 -12.15 -16.80
C ARG A 197 -1.62 -11.18 -17.85
N SER A 198 -1.97 -9.97 -17.40
CA SER A 198 -2.38 -8.89 -18.29
C SER A 198 -1.18 -8.38 -19.10
N ALA A 199 -1.44 -7.77 -20.26
CA ALA A 199 -0.41 -7.01 -20.95
C ALA A 199 0.10 -5.82 -20.11
N TRP A 200 -0.77 -5.29 -19.23
CA TRP A 200 -0.49 -4.14 -18.37
C TRP A 200 -0.29 -4.59 -16.92
N GLU A 201 0.90 -5.15 -16.66
CA GLU A 201 1.31 -5.64 -15.35
C GLU A 201 1.67 -4.53 -14.36
N TYR A 202 1.68 -4.86 -13.06
CA TYR A 202 2.16 -3.94 -12.04
C TYR A 202 3.71 -3.81 -12.07
N PRO A 203 4.26 -2.60 -11.91
CA PRO A 203 5.69 -2.39 -11.78
C PRO A 203 6.21 -2.98 -10.46
N PHE A 204 7.13 -3.96 -10.51
CA PHE A 204 7.52 -4.78 -9.35
C PHE A 204 8.05 -3.93 -8.17
N ALA A 205 9.11 -3.14 -8.36
CA ALA A 205 9.69 -2.36 -7.27
C ALA A 205 8.71 -1.33 -6.69
N VAL A 206 7.99 -0.60 -7.55
CA VAL A 206 6.98 0.38 -7.12
C VAL A 206 5.83 -0.28 -6.37
N ALA A 207 5.42 -1.49 -6.76
CA ALA A 207 4.43 -2.25 -6.02
C ALA A 207 4.95 -2.65 -4.63
N GLY A 208 6.21 -3.07 -4.52
CA GLY A 208 6.86 -3.33 -3.24
C GLY A 208 6.86 -2.11 -2.32
N VAL A 209 7.17 -0.91 -2.84
CA VAL A 209 7.08 0.33 -2.05
C VAL A 209 5.65 0.58 -1.55
N ASN A 210 4.64 0.36 -2.40
CA ASN A 210 3.24 0.51 -2.02
C ASN A 210 2.76 -0.53 -1.00
N VAL A 211 3.22 -1.78 -1.07
CA VAL A 211 2.94 -2.80 -0.05
C VAL A 211 3.50 -2.36 1.30
N THR A 212 4.71 -1.81 1.33
CA THR A 212 5.29 -1.26 2.57
C THR A 212 4.40 -0.14 3.12
N PHE A 213 4.04 0.83 2.27
CA PHE A 213 3.19 1.95 2.67
C PHE A 213 1.82 1.48 3.19
N MET A 214 1.21 0.50 2.53
CA MET A 214 -0.05 -0.12 2.96
C MET A 214 0.06 -0.70 4.37
N ILE A 215 1.12 -1.45 4.67
CA ILE A 215 1.34 -2.04 6.00
C ILE A 215 1.57 -0.92 7.04
N MET A 216 2.33 0.12 6.70
CA MET A 216 2.54 1.27 7.58
C MET A 216 1.22 1.95 7.96
N GLN A 217 0.31 2.17 6.99
CA GLN A 217 -1.01 2.73 7.22
C GLN A 217 -1.93 1.78 8.00
N MET A 218 -1.83 0.47 7.74
CA MET A 218 -2.61 -0.55 8.43
C MET A 218 -2.27 -0.62 9.92
N LEU A 219 -0.99 -0.53 10.26
CA LEU A 219 -0.48 -0.61 11.63
C LEU A 219 -0.53 0.75 12.37
N ASP A 220 -0.34 1.84 11.62
CA ASP A 220 -0.50 3.22 12.08
C ASP A 220 0.35 3.57 13.32
N LEU A 221 1.58 3.03 13.40
CA LEU A 221 2.41 2.97 14.62
C LEU A 221 2.71 4.31 15.30
N ASP A 222 2.58 5.41 14.58
CA ASP A 222 2.77 6.76 15.10
C ASP A 222 1.61 7.30 15.92
N ASN A 223 0.39 6.78 15.71
CA ASN A 223 -0.75 7.19 16.53
C ASN A 223 -0.64 6.62 17.96
N THR A 224 -0.87 7.49 18.94
CA THR A 224 -0.77 7.17 20.37
C THR A 224 -1.94 6.31 20.86
N LYS A 225 -3.09 6.41 20.20
CA LYS A 225 -4.27 5.59 20.48
C LYS A 225 -4.31 4.41 19.50
N PRO A 226 -4.32 3.15 19.97
CA PRO A 226 -4.49 2.01 19.08
C PRO A 226 -5.88 2.10 18.42
N ARG A 227 -5.91 2.33 17.10
CA ARG A 227 -7.15 2.46 16.33
C ARG A 227 -7.75 1.12 15.95
N THR A 228 -6.93 0.08 15.85
CA THR A 228 -7.31 -1.25 15.36
C THR A 228 -6.72 -2.34 16.25
N PHE A 229 -7.43 -3.47 16.32
CA PHE A 229 -6.95 -4.65 17.03
C PHE A 229 -5.73 -5.29 16.34
N VAL A 230 -5.67 -5.20 15.01
CA VAL A 230 -4.54 -5.66 14.17
C VAL A 230 -3.22 -5.07 14.65
N ARG A 231 -3.19 -3.76 14.96
CA ARG A 231 -1.99 -3.11 15.51
C ARG A 231 -1.52 -3.81 16.79
N SER A 232 -2.42 -4.06 17.74
CA SER A 232 -2.05 -4.68 19.01
C SER A 232 -1.50 -6.09 18.83
N VAL A 233 -2.10 -6.88 17.94
CA VAL A 233 -1.61 -8.22 17.61
C VAL A 233 -0.23 -8.16 16.98
N PHE A 234 -0.03 -7.29 15.99
CA PHE A 234 1.27 -7.13 15.34
C PHE A 234 2.36 -6.65 16.31
N MET A 235 2.04 -5.73 17.23
CA MET A 235 2.98 -5.28 18.25
C MET A 235 3.46 -6.43 19.14
N GLN A 236 2.58 -7.39 19.46
CA GLN A 236 2.98 -8.60 20.17
C GLN A 236 3.93 -9.45 19.33
N MET A 237 3.63 -9.68 18.04
CA MET A 237 4.50 -10.46 17.14
C MET A 237 5.89 -9.81 17.00
N LEU A 238 5.93 -8.48 16.83
CA LEU A 238 7.18 -7.70 16.79
C LEU A 238 7.96 -7.77 18.10
N SER A 239 7.25 -7.84 19.23
CA SER A 239 7.86 -7.99 20.54
C SER A 239 8.69 -9.29 20.64
N GLU A 240 8.26 -10.35 19.95
CA GLU A 240 8.92 -11.67 19.96
C GLU A 240 9.95 -11.84 18.83
N ASN A 241 9.73 -11.22 17.67
CA ASN A 241 10.60 -11.31 16.49
C ASN A 241 10.89 -9.92 15.91
N GLU A 242 12.17 -9.54 15.88
CA GLU A 242 12.57 -8.25 15.32
C GLU A 242 12.32 -8.11 13.81
N TRP A 243 12.22 -9.22 13.08
CA TRP A 243 11.97 -9.27 11.65
C TRP A 243 10.48 -9.35 11.31
N ALA A 244 9.57 -9.28 12.29
CA ALA A 244 8.14 -9.45 12.06
C ALA A 244 7.58 -8.49 10.99
N PHE A 245 8.06 -7.24 10.94
CA PHE A 245 7.63 -6.29 9.91
C PHE A 245 8.12 -6.71 8.51
N ASP A 246 9.38 -7.10 8.40
CA ASP A 246 10.01 -7.49 7.14
C ASP A 246 9.45 -8.83 6.61
N LEU A 247 9.09 -9.76 7.51
CA LEU A 247 8.37 -11.00 7.16
C LEU A 247 6.94 -10.70 6.70
N LEU A 248 6.22 -9.82 7.42
CA LEU A 248 4.85 -9.42 7.06
C LEU A 248 4.82 -8.76 5.68
N TYR A 249 5.84 -7.96 5.38
CA TYR A 249 6.05 -7.40 4.05
C TYR A 249 6.14 -8.48 2.97
N CYS A 250 6.97 -9.50 3.17
CA CYS A 250 7.14 -10.60 2.20
C CYS A 250 5.80 -11.33 1.97
N VAL A 251 5.10 -11.67 3.06
CA VAL A 251 3.77 -12.32 3.01
C VAL A 251 2.76 -11.44 2.26
N ALA A 252 2.69 -10.15 2.58
CA ALA A 252 1.77 -9.23 1.92
C ALA A 252 2.05 -9.10 0.42
N PHE A 253 3.33 -9.13 0.00
CA PHE A 253 3.68 -9.02 -1.40
C PHE A 253 3.29 -10.27 -2.20
N VAL A 254 3.49 -11.47 -1.64
CA VAL A 254 3.02 -12.70 -2.30
C VAL A 254 1.49 -12.82 -2.31
N ILE A 255 0.79 -12.32 -1.30
CA ILE A 255 -0.68 -12.18 -1.32
C ILE A 255 -1.11 -11.25 -2.45
N MET A 256 -0.44 -10.10 -2.60
CA MET A 256 -0.75 -9.14 -3.65
C MET A 256 -0.61 -9.75 -5.06
N ASP A 257 0.51 -10.44 -5.34
CA ASP A 257 0.71 -11.12 -6.64
C ASP A 257 -0.31 -12.24 -6.86
N LYS A 258 -0.64 -13.03 -5.82
CA LYS A 258 -1.68 -14.06 -5.90
C LYS A 258 -3.03 -13.47 -6.29
N GLN A 259 -3.47 -12.41 -5.60
CA GLN A 259 -4.74 -11.76 -5.90
C GLN A 259 -4.74 -11.08 -7.27
N TRP A 260 -3.60 -10.53 -7.69
CA TRP A 260 -3.42 -9.99 -9.03
C TRP A 260 -3.70 -11.05 -10.10
N LEU A 261 -3.12 -12.24 -9.94
CA LEU A 261 -3.29 -13.38 -10.84
C LEU A 261 -4.73 -13.92 -10.84
N GLU A 262 -5.31 -14.14 -9.67
CA GLU A 262 -6.67 -14.69 -9.53
C GLU A 262 -7.73 -13.78 -10.16
N ARG A 263 -7.48 -12.47 -10.18
CA ARG A 263 -8.36 -11.48 -10.81
C ARG A 263 -8.07 -11.24 -12.28
N ASN A 264 -6.95 -11.77 -12.80
CA ASN A 264 -6.39 -11.34 -14.08
C ASN A 264 -6.31 -9.81 -14.16
N ALA A 265 -5.83 -9.21 -13.06
CA ALA A 265 -5.88 -7.77 -12.84
C ALA A 265 -4.97 -7.02 -13.84
N THR A 266 -5.35 -5.77 -14.06
CA THR A 266 -4.60 -4.82 -14.87
C THR A 266 -4.05 -3.70 -13.99
N TYR A 267 -3.11 -2.93 -14.53
CA TYR A 267 -2.59 -1.71 -13.89
C TYR A 267 -3.68 -0.80 -13.30
N MET A 268 -4.85 -0.71 -13.94
CA MET A 268 -5.96 0.13 -13.47
C MET A 268 -6.59 -0.36 -12.16
N GLU A 269 -6.47 -1.64 -11.84
CA GLU A 269 -7.04 -2.28 -10.65
C GLU A 269 -6.06 -2.36 -9.49
N PHE A 270 -4.85 -1.80 -9.64
CA PHE A 270 -3.78 -1.89 -8.65
C PHE A 270 -4.21 -1.47 -7.24
N ASN A 271 -4.93 -0.36 -7.11
CA ASN A 271 -5.43 0.10 -5.81
C ASN A 271 -6.46 -0.86 -5.20
N GLU A 272 -7.32 -1.49 -6.02
CA GLU A 272 -8.31 -2.45 -5.54
C GLU A 272 -7.66 -3.79 -5.14
N VAL A 273 -6.58 -4.18 -5.82
CA VAL A 273 -5.74 -5.32 -5.40
C VAL A 273 -5.05 -5.02 -4.07
N LEU A 274 -4.49 -3.82 -3.88
CA LEU A 274 -3.88 -3.43 -2.59
C LEU A 274 -4.89 -3.39 -1.45
N LYS A 275 -6.08 -2.82 -1.65
CA LYS A 275 -7.16 -2.84 -0.63
C LYS A 275 -7.51 -4.26 -0.22
N SER A 276 -7.65 -5.16 -1.19
CA SER A 276 -7.99 -6.55 -0.92
C SER A 276 -6.82 -7.35 -0.32
N THR A 277 -5.58 -6.99 -0.65
CA THR A 277 -4.37 -7.51 0.01
C THR A 277 -4.37 -7.11 1.47
N ARG A 278 -4.58 -5.83 1.79
CA ARG A 278 -4.72 -5.34 3.17
C ARG A 278 -5.79 -6.10 3.93
N ALA A 279 -6.98 -6.23 3.37
CA ALA A 279 -8.08 -6.93 4.01
C ALA A 279 -7.75 -8.41 4.30
N GLN A 280 -6.99 -9.07 3.43
CA GLN A 280 -6.53 -10.44 3.69
C GLN A 280 -5.48 -10.50 4.79
N VAL A 281 -4.48 -9.61 4.77
CA VAL A 281 -3.45 -9.53 5.81
C VAL A 281 -4.08 -9.25 7.19
N GLU A 282 -5.02 -8.30 7.27
CA GLU A 282 -5.74 -8.00 8.51
C GLU A 282 -6.54 -9.22 9.01
N ARG A 283 -7.18 -9.99 8.12
CA ARG A 283 -7.89 -11.22 8.52
C ARG A 283 -6.93 -12.28 9.05
N GLU A 284 -5.84 -12.57 8.34
CA GLU A 284 -4.89 -13.61 8.73
C GLU A 284 -4.17 -13.29 10.05
N LEU A 285 -3.80 -12.02 10.28
CA LEU A 285 -3.22 -11.58 11.57
C LEU A 285 -4.18 -11.75 12.76
N LEU A 286 -5.50 -11.85 12.51
CA LEU A 286 -6.52 -11.95 13.54
C LEU A 286 -7.06 -13.38 13.73
N MET A 287 -6.47 -14.36 13.06
CA MET A 287 -6.79 -15.78 13.26
C MET A 287 -6.28 -16.25 14.63
N ASP A 288 -7.04 -17.14 15.28
CA ASP A 288 -6.78 -17.53 16.67
C ASP A 288 -5.51 -18.39 16.82
N ASP A 289 -5.08 -19.06 15.75
CA ASP A 289 -3.89 -19.91 15.66
C ASP A 289 -2.64 -19.18 15.13
N VAL A 290 -2.75 -17.90 14.78
CA VAL A 290 -1.64 -17.10 14.26
C VAL A 290 -1.01 -16.29 15.38
N LEU A 291 0.12 -16.80 15.93
CA LEU A 291 0.87 -16.16 17.02
C LEU A 291 2.15 -15.46 16.52
N ARG A 292 2.64 -15.87 15.35
CA ARG A 292 3.79 -15.32 14.62
C ARG A 292 3.43 -15.07 13.17
N ILE A 293 4.24 -14.32 12.44
CA ILE A 293 4.02 -14.08 11.00
C ILE A 293 4.15 -15.40 10.21
N GLU A 294 5.03 -16.26 10.67
CA GLU A 294 5.30 -17.59 10.13
C GLU A 294 4.09 -18.54 10.25
N ASP A 295 3.17 -18.27 11.17
CA ASP A 295 1.96 -19.06 11.36
C ASP A 295 0.84 -18.64 10.39
N MET A 296 0.97 -17.50 9.69
CA MET A 296 -0.04 -17.02 8.76
C MET A 296 -0.23 -18.01 7.61
N PRO A 297 -1.47 -18.34 7.19
CA PRO A 297 -1.71 -19.28 6.08
C PRO A 297 -0.95 -18.93 4.80
N SER A 298 -0.87 -17.63 4.47
CA SER A 298 -0.16 -17.16 3.28
C SER A 298 1.36 -17.18 3.40
N TYR A 299 1.93 -17.43 4.58
CA TYR A 299 3.38 -17.61 4.74
C TYR A 299 3.88 -18.78 3.88
N THR A 300 3.06 -19.83 3.71
CA THR A 300 3.37 -20.98 2.85
C THR A 300 3.60 -20.64 1.37
N LEU A 301 3.18 -19.44 0.93
CA LEU A 301 3.43 -18.94 -0.42
C LEU A 301 4.87 -18.46 -0.62
N LEU A 302 5.60 -18.23 0.47
CA LEU A 302 7.03 -17.94 0.48
C LEU A 302 7.80 -19.27 0.39
N CYS A 303 8.02 -19.75 -0.83
CA CYS A 303 8.91 -20.87 -1.12
C CYS A 303 10.36 -20.39 -1.31
#